data_AF-A0A7Y7B5W4-F1
#
_entry.id   AF-A0A7Y7B5W4-F1
#
_cell.length_a   1.000
_cell.length_b   1.000
_cell.length_c   1.000
_cell.angle_alpha   90.00
_cell.angle_beta   90.00
_cell.angle_gamma   90.00
#
_symmetry.space_group_name_H-M   'P 1'
#
loop_
_entity.id
_entity.type
_entity.pdbx_description
1 polymer ?
#
loop_
_entity_poly.entity_id
_entity_poly.type
_entity_poly.pdbx_seq_one_letter_code
_entity_poly.pdbx_strand_id
1 'polypeptide(L)'
;MWGRRRARRREQEYEAAVAEARSDLTEVLRIADETHAGVVDVFGKLRDTYVTIEELLDQGDGLPAKSARARLACHREAWDEMEEGMASFAEARRAWDGSRAADAELFELTEAAAYFADFVSNCAETMEEMAGLMSSFLDLYRNMLELRDKLAPMRERAHAAIAAAANELAWAGPTAQGKFALEVRLHAAGDRLRELDAGRVELEPGRKVTDWYRDVESEIAEIREAVLRLGY
;
A
#
# COMPACT_ATOMS: atom_id res chain seq x y z
N MET A 1 40.79 9.86 60.49
CA MET A 1 40.91 8.72 59.54
C MET A 1 39.57 8.23 58.95
N TRP A 2 38.41 8.54 59.54
CA TRP A 2 37.09 8.07 59.09
C TRP A 2 36.57 8.71 57.79
N GLY A 3 36.92 9.97 57.49
CA GLY A 3 36.48 10.66 56.27
C GLY A 3 37.03 10.07 54.96
N ARG A 4 38.31 9.64 54.95
CA ARG A 4 38.94 9.03 53.76
C ARG A 4 38.36 7.66 53.41
N ARG A 5 37.96 6.86 54.40
CA ARG A 5 37.28 5.57 54.16
C ARG A 5 35.87 5.76 53.61
N ARG A 6 35.13 6.78 54.10
CA ARG A 6 33.78 7.10 53.59
C ARG A 6 33.81 7.66 52.17
N ALA A 7 34.78 8.53 51.85
CA ALA A 7 34.95 9.05 50.50
C ALA A 7 35.26 7.93 49.49
N ARG A 8 36.24 7.07 49.80
CA ARG A 8 36.60 5.91 48.95
C ARG A 8 35.45 4.92 48.77
N ARG A 9 34.63 4.72 49.81
CA ARG A 9 33.44 3.85 49.71
C ARG A 9 32.38 4.44 48.78
N ARG A 10 32.11 5.74 48.86
CA ARG A 10 31.16 6.41 47.95
C ARG A 10 31.65 6.40 46.50
N GLU A 11 32.94 6.60 46.29
CA GLU A 11 33.57 6.48 44.98
C GLU A 11 33.40 5.06 44.41
N GLN A 12 33.66 4.03 45.21
CA GLN A 12 33.41 2.64 44.80
C GLN A 12 31.93 2.34 44.52
N GLU A 13 31.01 2.88 45.32
CA GLU A 13 29.56 2.75 45.10
C GLU A 13 29.11 3.46 43.81
N TYR A 14 29.69 4.63 43.51
CA TYR A 14 29.42 5.36 42.27
C TYR A 14 29.95 4.62 41.04
N GLU A 15 31.21 4.17 41.07
CA GLU A 15 31.81 3.39 39.98
C GLU A 15 31.03 2.09 39.71
N ALA A 16 30.56 1.42 40.77
CA ALA A 16 29.70 0.24 40.62
C ALA A 16 28.36 0.58 39.94
N ALA A 17 27.71 1.68 40.34
CA ALA A 17 26.47 2.15 39.72
C ALA A 17 26.66 2.55 38.25
N VAL A 18 27.78 3.21 37.91
CA VAL A 18 28.12 3.53 36.52
C VAL A 18 28.34 2.26 35.70
N ALA A 19 29.04 1.27 36.25
CA ALA A 19 29.26 -0.01 35.56
C ALA A 19 27.94 -0.77 35.33
N GLU A 20 27.04 -0.78 36.30
CA GLU A 20 25.69 -1.35 36.18
C GLU A 20 24.88 -0.62 35.11
N ALA A 21 24.80 0.71 35.17
CA ALA A 21 24.09 1.51 34.18
C ALA A 21 24.63 1.34 32.74
N ARG A 22 25.95 1.14 32.57
CA ARG A 22 26.54 0.80 31.26
C ARG A 22 26.12 -0.58 30.78
N SER A 23 26.07 -1.56 31.68
CA SER A 23 25.58 -2.90 31.35
C SER A 23 24.12 -2.87 30.93
N ASP A 24 23.28 -2.17 31.69
CA ASP A 24 21.85 -2.02 31.41
C ASP A 24 21.62 -1.31 30.08
N LEU A 25 22.32 -0.20 29.83
CA LEU A 25 22.26 0.50 28.55
C LEU A 25 22.68 -0.40 27.39
N THR A 26 23.75 -1.20 27.56
CA THR A 26 24.21 -2.12 26.51
C THR A 26 23.14 -3.14 26.14
N GLU A 27 22.47 -3.70 27.14
CA GLU A 27 21.39 -4.67 26.92
C GLU A 27 20.16 -4.02 26.29
N VAL A 28 19.76 -2.85 26.77
CA VAL A 28 18.62 -2.10 26.20
C VAL A 28 18.91 -1.71 24.75
N LEU A 29 20.13 -1.24 24.43
CA LEU A 29 20.53 -0.94 23.06
C LEU A 29 20.45 -2.17 22.16
N ARG A 30 20.88 -3.34 22.63
CA ARG A 30 20.78 -4.61 21.88
C ARG A 30 19.33 -4.94 21.56
N ILE A 31 18.44 -4.86 22.56
CA ILE A 31 17.01 -5.12 22.38
C ILE A 31 16.40 -4.10 21.42
N ALA A 32 16.71 -2.81 21.58
CA ALA A 32 16.22 -1.76 20.71
C ALA A 32 16.69 -1.92 19.26
N ASP A 33 17.94 -2.32 19.04
CA ASP A 33 18.48 -2.63 17.71
C ASP A 33 17.74 -3.82 17.06
N GLU A 34 17.46 -4.89 17.83
CA GLU A 34 16.68 -6.04 17.37
C GLU A 34 15.23 -5.67 17.05
N THR A 35 14.58 -4.89 17.92
CA THR A 35 13.22 -4.39 17.71
C THR A 35 13.15 -3.49 16.48
N HIS A 36 14.07 -2.54 16.33
CA HIS A 36 14.14 -1.67 15.17
C HIS A 36 14.35 -2.47 13.87
N ALA A 37 15.24 -3.47 13.88
CA ALA A 37 15.43 -4.35 12.73
C ALA A 37 14.15 -5.11 12.35
N GLY A 38 13.37 -5.55 13.34
CA GLY A 38 12.06 -6.17 13.13
C GLY A 38 11.05 -5.21 12.49
N VAL A 39 10.97 -3.97 12.98
CA VAL A 39 10.11 -2.92 12.41
C VAL A 39 10.49 -2.63 10.96
N VAL A 40 11.79 -2.48 10.66
CA VAL A 40 12.30 -2.24 9.30
C VAL A 40 11.92 -3.39 8.35
N ASP A 41 12.04 -4.64 8.78
CA ASP A 41 11.68 -5.82 7.96
C ASP A 41 10.19 -5.86 7.65
N VAL A 42 9.33 -5.64 8.66
CA VAL A 42 7.87 -5.61 8.48
C VAL A 42 7.46 -4.47 7.56
N PHE A 43 8.03 -3.28 7.76
CA PHE A 43 7.80 -2.12 6.91
C PHE A 43 8.22 -2.38 5.45
N GLY A 44 9.38 -3.01 5.24
CA GLY A 44 9.85 -3.43 3.93
C GLY A 44 8.86 -4.36 3.23
N LYS A 45 8.38 -5.40 3.92
CA LYS A 45 7.35 -6.31 3.39
C LYS A 45 6.05 -5.60 3.03
N LEU A 46 5.65 -4.63 3.85
CA LEU A 46 4.42 -3.87 3.62
C LEU A 46 4.56 -3.02 2.35
N ARG A 47 5.74 -2.41 2.16
CA ARG A 47 6.07 -1.65 0.95
C ARG A 47 6.10 -2.54 -0.29
N ASP A 48 6.69 -3.73 -0.21
CA ASP A 48 6.70 -4.68 -1.32
C ASP A 48 5.27 -5.13 -1.70
N THR A 49 4.41 -5.33 -0.69
CA THR A 49 2.99 -5.66 -0.91
C THR A 49 2.26 -4.51 -1.57
N TYR A 50 2.50 -3.27 -1.14
CA TYR A 50 1.96 -2.08 -1.78
C TYR A 50 2.37 -1.98 -3.25
N VAL A 51 3.66 -2.18 -3.56
CA VAL A 51 4.17 -2.17 -4.94
C VAL A 51 3.50 -3.27 -5.77
N THR A 52 3.36 -4.48 -5.23
CA THR A 52 2.67 -5.59 -5.89
C THR A 52 1.22 -5.24 -6.24
N ILE A 53 0.52 -4.52 -5.35
CA ILE A 53 -0.84 -4.05 -5.61
C ILE A 53 -0.86 -3.00 -6.72
N GLU A 54 0.06 -2.02 -6.70
CA GLU A 54 0.16 -1.01 -7.77
C GLU A 54 0.45 -1.65 -9.14
N GLU A 55 1.38 -2.62 -9.19
CA GLU A 55 1.67 -3.38 -10.40
C GLU A 55 0.46 -4.14 -10.93
N LEU A 56 -0.36 -4.71 -10.04
CA LEU A 56 -1.62 -5.36 -10.41
C LEU A 56 -2.61 -4.36 -11.03
N LEU A 57 -2.70 -3.14 -10.48
CA LEU A 57 -3.62 -2.10 -10.97
C LEU A 57 -3.20 -1.51 -12.33
N ASP A 58 -1.94 -1.66 -12.73
CA ASP A 58 -1.43 -1.19 -14.03
C ASP A 58 -1.58 -2.20 -15.18
N GLN A 59 -2.13 -3.39 -14.92
CA GLN A 59 -2.28 -4.43 -15.96
C GLN A 59 -3.34 -4.11 -17.01
N GLY A 60 -4.20 -3.10 -16.78
CA GLY A 60 -5.27 -2.75 -17.72
C GLY A 60 -6.28 -3.89 -17.90
N ASP A 61 -6.57 -4.57 -16.80
CA ASP A 61 -7.38 -5.78 -16.74
C ASP A 61 -8.83 -5.55 -16.30
N GLY A 62 -9.26 -4.28 -16.27
CA GLY A 62 -10.59 -3.88 -15.83
C GLY A 62 -10.73 -3.64 -14.33
N LEU A 63 -9.67 -3.83 -13.54
CA LEU A 63 -9.69 -3.50 -12.11
C LEU A 63 -9.91 -2.00 -11.90
N PRO A 64 -10.63 -1.57 -10.84
CA PRO A 64 -10.93 -0.16 -10.59
C PRO A 64 -9.72 0.60 -10.02
N ALA A 65 -8.66 0.71 -10.83
CA ALA A 65 -7.35 1.27 -10.48
C ALA A 65 -7.45 2.64 -9.84
N LYS A 66 -8.25 3.56 -10.40
CA LYS A 66 -8.43 4.91 -9.86
C LYS A 66 -8.98 4.90 -8.44
N SER A 67 -10.00 4.09 -8.18
CA SER A 67 -10.65 4.02 -6.87
C SER A 67 -9.78 3.30 -5.82
N ALA A 68 -9.06 2.26 -6.24
CA ALA A 68 -8.10 1.56 -5.39
C ALA A 68 -6.95 2.48 -4.97
N ARG A 69 -6.35 3.20 -5.93
CA ARG A 69 -5.28 4.18 -5.67
C ARG A 69 -5.69 5.30 -4.73
N ALA A 70 -6.90 5.83 -4.89
CA ALA A 70 -7.43 6.87 -3.99
C ALA A 70 -7.51 6.37 -2.54
N ARG A 71 -7.88 5.10 -2.33
CA ARG A 71 -7.87 4.47 -1.00
C ARG A 71 -6.47 4.19 -0.49
N LEU A 72 -5.57 3.72 -1.35
CA LEU A 72 -4.18 3.48 -0.97
C LEU A 72 -3.45 4.79 -0.58
N ALA A 73 -3.80 5.90 -1.24
CA ALA A 73 -3.20 7.22 -0.97
C ALA A 73 -3.50 7.76 0.44
N CYS A 74 -4.60 7.34 1.08
CA CYS A 74 -4.92 7.82 2.44
C CYS A 74 -3.99 7.28 3.52
N HIS A 75 -3.08 6.36 3.17
CA HIS A 75 -2.07 5.83 4.07
C HIS A 75 -0.69 6.48 3.89
N ARG A 76 -0.54 7.48 3.00
CA ARG A 76 0.74 8.15 2.72
C ARG A 76 1.36 8.81 3.95
N GLU A 77 0.55 9.48 4.76
CA GLU A 77 1.05 10.15 5.97
C GLU A 77 1.65 9.14 6.95
N ALA A 78 1.02 7.97 7.13
CA ALA A 78 1.55 6.90 7.97
C ALA A 78 2.89 6.34 7.45
N TRP A 79 3.09 6.31 6.12
CA TRP A 79 4.37 5.92 5.53
C TRP A 79 5.49 6.89 5.90
N ASP A 80 5.23 8.19 5.76
CA ASP A 80 6.20 9.24 6.07
C ASP A 80 6.55 9.25 7.56
N GLU A 81 5.56 9.10 8.45
CA GLU A 81 5.75 9.00 9.91
C GLU A 81 6.64 7.81 10.30
N MET A 82 6.44 6.65 9.66
CA MET A 82 7.26 5.46 9.91
C MET A 82 8.71 5.65 9.44
N GLU A 83 8.92 6.25 8.26
CA GLU A 83 10.27 6.55 7.76
C GLU A 83 11.01 7.56 8.66
N GLU A 84 10.32 8.59 9.13
CA GLU A 84 10.85 9.56 10.09
C GLU A 84 11.21 8.89 11.42
N GLY A 85 10.34 8.02 11.95
CA GLY A 85 10.59 7.28 13.18
C GLY A 85 11.84 6.39 13.10
N MET A 86 12.02 5.65 11.99
CA MET A 86 13.21 4.83 11.75
C MET A 86 14.48 5.69 11.63
N ALA A 87 14.41 6.83 10.94
CA ALA A 87 15.54 7.75 10.82
C ALA A 87 15.94 8.36 12.18
N SER A 88 14.95 8.75 12.98
CA SER A 88 15.12 9.29 14.32
C SER A 88 15.79 8.30 15.27
N PHE A 89 15.33 7.03 15.26
CA PHE A 89 16.00 5.96 16.01
C PHE A 89 17.46 5.80 15.58
N ALA A 90 17.74 5.73 14.28
CA ALA A 90 19.10 5.55 13.78
C ALA A 90 20.02 6.72 14.18
N GLU A 91 19.51 7.95 14.21
CA GLU A 91 20.24 9.12 14.70
C GLU A 91 20.52 9.03 16.20
N ALA A 92 19.51 8.75 17.01
CA ALA A 92 19.66 8.57 18.46
C ALA A 92 20.63 7.43 18.79
N ARG A 93 20.57 6.33 18.05
CA ARG A 93 21.42 5.16 18.24
C ARG A 93 22.90 5.43 17.94
N ARG A 94 23.20 6.21 16.89
CA ARG A 94 24.59 6.63 16.56
C ARG A 94 25.22 7.47 17.66
N ALA A 95 24.41 8.25 18.37
CA ALA A 95 24.91 9.06 19.47
C ALA A 95 25.57 8.19 20.55
N TRP A 96 25.14 6.95 20.71
CA TRP A 96 25.60 6.02 21.75
C TRP A 96 26.64 4.99 21.29
N ASP A 97 27.25 5.19 20.13
CA ASP A 97 28.35 4.32 19.69
C ASP A 97 29.54 4.39 20.66
N GLY A 98 30.20 3.24 20.85
CA GLY A 98 30.93 2.82 22.06
C GLY A 98 31.96 3.77 22.70
N SER A 99 32.35 4.87 22.05
CA SER A 99 33.13 5.94 22.70
C SER A 99 32.29 6.77 23.68
N ARG A 100 31.04 7.11 23.35
CA ARG A 100 30.21 7.94 24.24
C ARG A 100 29.75 7.19 25.47
N ALA A 101 29.34 5.93 25.32
CA ALA A 101 28.90 5.11 26.45
C ALA A 101 30.03 4.87 27.49
N ALA A 102 31.29 4.88 27.05
CA ALA A 102 32.45 4.71 27.91
C ALA A 102 32.81 5.98 28.72
N ASP A 103 32.46 7.16 28.23
CA ASP A 103 32.75 8.44 28.86
C ASP A 103 31.54 9.08 29.56
N ALA A 104 30.33 8.54 29.31
CA ALA A 104 29.08 9.05 29.86
C ALA A 104 28.99 8.90 31.39
N GLU A 105 28.38 9.92 32.01
CA GLU A 105 28.07 9.92 33.44
C GLU A 105 26.81 9.10 33.75
N LEU A 106 26.64 8.70 35.02
CA LEU A 106 25.52 7.87 35.48
C LEU A 106 24.15 8.39 35.02
N PHE A 107 23.94 9.71 35.09
CA PHE A 107 22.68 10.35 34.70
C PHE A 107 22.39 10.16 33.20
N GLU A 108 23.39 10.43 32.35
CA GLU A 108 23.26 10.31 30.90
C GLU A 108 22.98 8.86 30.47
N LEU A 109 23.65 7.89 31.11
CA LEU A 109 23.42 6.47 30.87
C LEU A 109 21.99 6.06 31.22
N THR A 110 21.47 6.57 32.33
CA THR A 110 20.12 6.25 32.82
C THR A 110 19.05 6.87 31.93
N GLU A 111 19.22 8.13 31.50
CA GLU A 111 18.29 8.78 30.57
C GLU A 111 18.27 8.08 29.21
N ALA A 112 19.43 7.66 28.71
CA ALA A 112 19.53 6.90 27.47
C ALA A 112 18.82 5.56 27.56
N ALA A 113 19.07 4.80 28.64
CA ALA A 113 18.42 3.51 28.85
C ALA A 113 16.90 3.67 28.93
N ALA A 114 16.39 4.71 29.60
CA ALA A 114 14.97 5.01 29.65
C ALA A 114 14.40 5.33 28.25
N TYR A 115 15.07 6.19 27.48
CA TYR A 115 14.65 6.53 26.11
C TYR A 115 14.53 5.30 25.20
N PHE A 116 15.54 4.42 25.20
CA PHE A 116 15.51 3.23 24.35
C PHE A 116 14.52 2.17 24.86
N ALA A 117 14.28 2.06 26.17
CA ALA A 117 13.25 1.20 26.73
C ALA A 117 11.83 1.67 26.34
N ASP A 118 11.60 2.98 26.35
CA ASP A 118 10.36 3.58 25.88
C ASP A 118 10.17 3.34 24.38
N PHE A 119 11.23 3.50 23.57
CA PHE A 119 11.20 3.16 22.15
C PHE A 119 10.77 1.71 21.91
N VAL A 120 11.40 0.74 22.59
CA VAL A 120 11.06 -0.69 22.46
C VAL A 120 9.59 -0.94 22.81
N SER A 121 9.10 -0.28 23.86
CA SER A 121 7.71 -0.42 24.32
C SER A 121 6.72 0.13 23.29
N ASN A 122 7.01 1.29 22.71
CA ASN A 122 6.18 1.91 21.67
C ASN A 122 6.18 1.12 20.35
N CYS A 123 7.28 0.44 20.02
CA CYS A 123 7.34 -0.40 18.82
C CYS A 123 6.34 -1.56 18.83
N ALA A 124 5.91 -2.04 20.00
CA ALA A 124 4.91 -3.11 20.07
C ALA A 124 3.57 -2.69 19.45
N GLU A 125 3.11 -1.48 19.78
CA GLU A 125 1.88 -0.90 19.24
C GLU A 125 2.02 -0.68 17.72
N THR A 126 3.15 -0.09 17.29
CA THR A 126 3.43 0.11 15.86
C THR A 126 3.45 -1.21 15.08
N MET A 127 4.04 -2.27 15.63
CA MET A 127 4.06 -3.59 14.98
C MET A 127 2.66 -4.20 14.86
N GLU A 128 1.78 -4.00 15.84
CA GLU A 128 0.39 -4.46 15.78
C GLU A 128 -0.39 -3.72 14.68
N GLU A 129 -0.22 -2.39 14.60
CA GLU A 129 -0.83 -1.57 13.55
C GLU A 129 -0.34 -1.98 12.16
N MET A 130 0.97 -2.17 11.99
CA MET A 130 1.56 -2.66 10.75
C MET A 130 1.03 -4.04 10.35
N ALA A 131 0.84 -4.95 11.31
CA ALA A 131 0.26 -6.27 11.05
C ALA A 131 -1.20 -6.16 10.58
N GLY A 132 -1.99 -5.27 11.17
CA GLY A 132 -3.35 -4.97 10.73
C GLY A 132 -3.40 -4.40 9.30
N LEU A 133 -2.49 -3.48 8.98
CA LEU A 133 -2.37 -2.90 7.64
C LEU A 133 -1.93 -3.94 6.60
N MET A 134 -0.97 -4.80 6.96
CA MET A 134 -0.53 -5.92 6.13
C MET A 134 -1.68 -6.87 5.81
N SER A 135 -2.47 -7.28 6.82
CA SER A 135 -3.63 -8.14 6.59
C SER A 135 -4.64 -7.48 5.63
N SER A 136 -4.88 -6.18 5.81
CA SER A 136 -5.79 -5.41 4.96
C SER A 136 -5.30 -5.34 3.51
N PHE A 137 -3.99 -5.19 3.29
CA PHE A 137 -3.39 -5.19 1.95
C PHE A 137 -3.44 -6.57 1.30
N LEU A 138 -3.17 -7.64 2.04
CA LEU A 138 -3.29 -9.01 1.54
C LEU A 138 -4.73 -9.36 1.16
N ASP A 139 -5.71 -8.95 1.98
CA ASP A 139 -7.11 -9.12 1.66
C ASP A 139 -7.52 -8.31 0.43
N LEU A 140 -7.04 -7.07 0.31
CA LEU A 140 -7.25 -6.23 -0.87
C LEU A 140 -6.69 -6.89 -2.13
N TYR A 141 -5.45 -7.37 -2.08
CA TYR A 141 -4.79 -8.07 -3.17
C TYR A 141 -5.57 -9.32 -3.59
N ARG A 142 -5.97 -10.17 -2.63
CA ARG A 142 -6.81 -11.35 -2.91
C ARG A 142 -8.12 -10.97 -3.58
N ASN A 143 -8.81 -9.96 -3.06
CA ASN A 143 -10.07 -9.48 -3.62
C ASN A 143 -9.91 -8.93 -5.04
N MET A 144 -8.80 -8.26 -5.35
CA MET A 144 -8.48 -7.81 -6.71
C MET A 144 -8.26 -8.99 -7.66
N LEU A 145 -7.49 -10.00 -7.25
CA LEU A 145 -7.31 -11.20 -8.07
C LEU A 145 -8.64 -11.91 -8.36
N GLU A 146 -9.48 -12.09 -7.35
CA GLU A 146 -10.81 -12.67 -7.54
C GLU A 146 -11.70 -11.83 -8.46
N LEU A 147 -11.61 -10.50 -8.37
CA LEU A 147 -12.36 -9.59 -9.23
C LEU A 147 -11.85 -9.68 -10.68
N ARG A 148 -10.54 -9.69 -10.88
CA ARG A 148 -9.92 -9.86 -12.20
C ARG A 148 -10.40 -11.13 -12.88
N ASP A 149 -10.40 -12.25 -12.16
CA ASP A 149 -10.85 -13.54 -12.69
C ASP A 149 -12.34 -13.52 -13.06
N LYS A 150 -13.17 -12.78 -12.30
CA LYS A 150 -14.59 -12.56 -12.62
C LYS A 150 -14.79 -11.64 -13.83
N LEU A 151 -13.94 -10.63 -14.00
CA LEU A 151 -14.05 -9.65 -15.08
C LEU A 151 -13.55 -10.20 -16.42
N ALA A 152 -12.53 -11.05 -16.43
CA ALA A 152 -11.94 -11.61 -17.64
C ALA A 152 -12.97 -12.12 -18.68
N PRO A 153 -13.91 -13.03 -18.33
CA PRO A 153 -14.91 -13.50 -19.30
C PRO A 153 -15.92 -12.41 -19.72
N MET A 154 -16.16 -11.38 -18.90
CA MET A 154 -17.04 -10.26 -19.28
C MET A 154 -16.34 -9.35 -20.29
N ARG A 155 -15.05 -9.09 -20.08
CA ARG A 155 -14.21 -8.32 -21.00
C ARG A 155 -14.14 -8.97 -22.37
N GLU A 156 -13.83 -10.28 -22.42
CA GLU A 156 -13.78 -11.03 -23.66
C GLU A 156 -15.10 -10.96 -24.44
N ARG A 157 -16.24 -11.11 -23.75
CA ARG A 157 -17.56 -11.00 -24.38
C ARG A 157 -17.85 -9.60 -24.89
N ALA A 158 -17.55 -8.55 -24.12
CA ALA A 158 -17.76 -7.16 -24.54
C ALA A 158 -16.91 -6.80 -25.78
N HIS A 159 -15.63 -7.17 -25.79
CA HIS A 159 -14.75 -6.97 -26.95
C HIS A 159 -15.22 -7.74 -28.18
N ALA A 160 -15.64 -9.00 -28.01
CA ALA A 160 -16.21 -9.79 -29.10
C ALA A 160 -17.51 -9.17 -29.65
N ALA A 161 -18.35 -8.61 -28.77
CA ALA A 161 -19.59 -7.94 -29.17
C ALA A 161 -19.29 -6.65 -29.97
N ILE A 162 -18.32 -5.83 -29.56
CA ILE A 162 -17.88 -4.65 -30.33
C ILE A 162 -17.39 -5.06 -31.71
N ALA A 163 -16.52 -6.08 -31.78
CA ALA A 163 -15.98 -6.57 -33.05
C ALA A 163 -17.09 -7.08 -33.98
N ALA A 164 -18.07 -7.81 -33.44
CA ALA A 164 -19.24 -8.27 -34.19
C ALA A 164 -20.08 -7.09 -34.73
N ALA A 165 -20.38 -6.10 -33.89
CA ALA A 165 -21.14 -4.91 -34.29
C ALA A 165 -20.42 -4.09 -35.37
N ALA A 166 -19.09 -3.94 -35.25
CA ALA A 166 -18.27 -3.25 -36.24
C ALA A 166 -18.31 -3.98 -37.59
N ASN A 167 -18.20 -5.30 -37.58
CA ASN A 167 -18.32 -6.11 -38.78
C ASN A 167 -19.70 -5.95 -39.42
N GLU A 168 -20.78 -6.10 -38.65
CA GLU A 168 -22.15 -5.94 -39.14
C GLU A 168 -22.40 -4.55 -39.77
N LEU A 169 -21.89 -3.47 -39.16
CA LEU A 169 -21.94 -2.12 -39.72
C LEU A 169 -21.15 -1.97 -41.03
N ALA A 170 -20.00 -2.64 -41.14
CA ALA A 170 -19.21 -2.63 -42.36
C ALA A 170 -20.00 -3.28 -43.51
N TRP A 171 -20.72 -4.38 -43.24
CA TRP A 171 -21.55 -5.10 -44.23
C TRP A 171 -22.76 -4.31 -44.72
N ALA A 172 -23.31 -3.37 -43.94
CA ALA A 172 -24.46 -2.54 -44.36
C ALA A 172 -24.17 -1.60 -45.55
N GLY A 173 -22.91 -1.46 -45.97
CA GLY A 173 -22.51 -0.62 -47.10
C GLY A 173 -22.42 0.88 -46.77
N PRO A 174 -21.73 1.71 -47.58
CA PRO A 174 -21.45 3.11 -47.25
C PRO A 174 -22.64 4.06 -47.42
N THR A 175 -23.68 3.65 -48.15
CA THR A 175 -24.86 4.48 -48.46
C THR A 175 -26.05 4.24 -47.54
N ALA A 176 -25.94 3.33 -46.56
CA ALA A 176 -27.01 3.03 -45.62
C ALA A 176 -27.34 4.26 -44.75
N GLN A 177 -28.57 4.75 -44.84
CA GLN A 177 -29.02 5.92 -44.10
C GLN A 177 -28.96 5.65 -42.59
N GLY A 178 -28.31 6.52 -41.82
CA GLY A 178 -28.16 6.35 -40.37
C GLY A 178 -26.94 5.53 -39.93
N LYS A 179 -26.17 4.95 -40.87
CA LYS A 179 -24.93 4.23 -40.57
C LYS A 179 -23.93 5.05 -39.76
N PHE A 180 -23.64 6.28 -40.18
CA PHE A 180 -22.68 7.15 -39.50
C PHE A 180 -23.05 7.40 -38.03
N ALA A 181 -24.34 7.54 -37.74
CA ALA A 181 -24.80 7.71 -36.35
C ALA A 181 -24.55 6.45 -35.51
N LEU A 182 -24.74 5.26 -36.08
CA LEU A 182 -24.44 4.00 -35.42
C LEU A 182 -22.92 3.78 -35.25
N GLU A 183 -22.10 4.18 -36.23
CA GLU A 183 -20.64 4.15 -36.11
C GLU A 183 -20.16 5.04 -34.97
N VAL A 184 -20.68 6.27 -34.85
CA VAL A 184 -20.37 7.17 -33.73
C VAL A 184 -20.78 6.56 -32.39
N ARG A 185 -21.96 5.94 -32.30
CA ARG A 185 -22.40 5.25 -31.07
C ARG A 185 -21.50 4.06 -30.73
N LEU A 186 -21.09 3.27 -31.72
CA LEU A 186 -20.19 2.14 -31.51
C LEU A 186 -18.80 2.60 -31.06
N HIS A 187 -18.28 3.69 -31.63
CA HIS A 187 -17.04 4.30 -31.17
C HIS A 187 -17.15 4.77 -29.72
N ALA A 188 -18.24 5.44 -29.34
CA ALA A 188 -18.47 5.85 -27.96
C ALA A 188 -18.53 4.65 -26.98
N ALA A 189 -19.19 3.55 -27.37
CA ALA A 189 -19.21 2.31 -26.59
C ALA A 189 -17.79 1.70 -26.46
N GLY A 190 -17.00 1.73 -27.54
CA GLY A 190 -15.60 1.31 -27.54
C GLY A 190 -14.69 2.18 -26.66
N ASP A 191 -14.93 3.49 -26.61
CA ASP A 191 -14.21 4.41 -25.72
C ASP A 191 -14.49 4.06 -24.26
N ARG A 192 -15.75 3.84 -23.90
CA ARG A 192 -16.15 3.39 -22.56
C ARG A 192 -15.54 2.04 -22.19
N LEU A 193 -15.52 1.09 -23.12
CA LEU A 193 -14.88 -0.22 -22.88
C LEU A 193 -13.38 -0.05 -22.59
N ARG A 194 -12.70 0.80 -23.35
CA ARG A 194 -11.28 1.11 -23.13
C ARG A 194 -11.03 1.83 -21.79
N GLU A 195 -11.95 2.67 -21.35
CA GLU A 195 -11.88 3.30 -20.02
C GLU A 195 -12.11 2.29 -18.89
N LEU A 196 -13.04 1.35 -19.07
CA LEU A 196 -13.27 0.24 -18.16
C LEU A 196 -12.04 -0.65 -18.05
N ASP A 197 -11.48 -1.08 -19.18
CA ASP A 197 -10.27 -1.90 -19.24
C ASP A 197 -9.09 -1.21 -18.53
N ALA A 198 -8.93 0.09 -18.76
CA ALA A 198 -7.89 0.89 -18.11
C ALA A 198 -8.17 1.19 -16.63
N GLY A 199 -9.28 0.70 -16.05
CA GLY A 199 -9.59 0.90 -14.64
C GLY A 199 -9.88 2.34 -14.24
N ARG A 200 -10.26 3.18 -15.21
CA ARG A 200 -10.47 4.62 -15.02
C ARG A 200 -11.87 4.98 -14.52
N VAL A 201 -12.77 4.00 -14.51
CA VAL A 201 -14.15 4.18 -14.04
C VAL A 201 -14.18 4.33 -12.52
N GLU A 202 -14.86 5.37 -12.05
CA GLU A 202 -15.09 5.60 -10.63
C GLU A 202 -16.17 4.63 -10.11
N LEU A 203 -15.90 4.03 -8.95
CA LEU A 203 -16.88 3.17 -8.30
C LEU A 203 -17.97 4.04 -7.66
N GLU A 204 -19.19 3.91 -8.16
CA GLU A 204 -20.37 4.52 -7.55
C GLU A 204 -20.89 3.66 -6.39
N PRO A 205 -21.37 4.25 -5.29
CA PRO A 205 -22.00 3.50 -4.20
C PRO A 205 -23.17 2.65 -4.73
N GLY A 206 -23.12 1.35 -4.44
CA GLY A 206 -24.17 0.40 -4.83
C GLY A 206 -24.07 -0.15 -6.25
N ARG A 207 -23.08 0.28 -7.05
CA ARG A 207 -22.87 -0.22 -8.41
C ARG A 207 -21.55 -0.98 -8.52
N LYS A 208 -21.59 -2.15 -9.16
CA LYS A 208 -20.40 -2.99 -9.34
C LYS A 208 -19.73 -2.69 -10.67
N VAL A 209 -18.42 -2.92 -10.77
CA VAL A 209 -17.67 -2.86 -12.05
C VAL A 209 -18.31 -3.77 -13.10
N THR A 210 -18.81 -4.93 -12.67
CA THR A 210 -19.53 -5.88 -13.54
C THR A 210 -20.78 -5.29 -14.18
N ASP A 211 -21.43 -4.33 -13.54
CA ASP A 211 -22.65 -3.71 -14.07
C ASP A 211 -22.29 -2.76 -15.22
N TRP A 212 -21.16 -2.06 -15.14
CA TRP A 212 -20.66 -1.23 -16.24
C TRP A 212 -20.34 -2.04 -17.50
N TYR A 213 -19.74 -3.23 -17.34
CA TYR A 213 -19.53 -4.14 -18.49
C TYR A 213 -20.86 -4.60 -19.10
N ARG A 214 -21.89 -4.86 -18.27
CA ARG A 214 -23.22 -5.21 -18.76
C ARG A 214 -23.87 -4.06 -19.53
N ASP A 215 -23.72 -2.82 -19.06
CA ASP A 215 -24.28 -1.65 -19.75
C ASP A 215 -23.65 -1.46 -21.13
N VAL A 216 -22.33 -1.64 -21.25
CA VAL A 216 -21.64 -1.64 -22.55
C VAL A 216 -22.15 -2.78 -23.43
N GLU A 217 -22.30 -4.01 -22.91
CA GLU A 217 -22.87 -5.13 -23.67
C GLU A 217 -24.29 -4.83 -24.16
N SER A 218 -25.14 -4.23 -23.32
CA SER A 218 -26.50 -3.82 -23.66
C SER A 218 -26.52 -2.74 -24.76
N GLU A 219 -25.68 -1.71 -24.65
CA GLU A 219 -25.55 -0.66 -25.67
C GLU A 219 -25.11 -1.23 -27.03
N ILE A 220 -24.16 -2.18 -27.02
CA ILE A 220 -23.71 -2.86 -28.24
C ILE A 220 -24.85 -3.70 -28.84
N ALA A 221 -25.62 -4.41 -28.01
CA ALA A 221 -26.75 -5.21 -28.48
C ALA A 221 -27.81 -4.32 -29.17
N GLU A 222 -28.13 -3.16 -28.60
CA GLU A 222 -29.03 -2.18 -29.22
C GLU A 222 -28.50 -1.65 -30.56
N ILE A 223 -27.19 -1.40 -30.66
CA ILE A 223 -26.55 -0.98 -31.92
C ILE A 223 -26.72 -2.09 -32.97
N ARG A 224 -26.40 -3.34 -32.63
CA ARG A 224 -26.52 -4.48 -33.55
C ARG A 224 -27.96 -4.69 -34.02
N GLU A 225 -28.93 -4.55 -33.12
CA GLU A 225 -30.35 -4.62 -33.50
C GLU A 225 -30.73 -3.49 -34.48
N ALA A 226 -30.24 -2.28 -34.25
CA ALA A 226 -30.45 -1.16 -35.17
C ALA A 226 -29.80 -1.39 -36.54
N VAL A 227 -28.62 -2.02 -36.59
CA VAL A 227 -27.93 -2.39 -37.83
C VAL A 227 -28.76 -3.37 -38.66
N LEU A 228 -29.36 -4.38 -38.03
CA LEU A 228 -30.23 -5.33 -38.74
C LEU A 228 -31.40 -4.62 -39.44
N ARG A 229 -31.91 -3.53 -38.87
CA ARG A 229 -32.99 -2.72 -39.46
C ARG A 229 -32.53 -1.81 -40.59
N LEU A 230 -31.22 -1.61 -40.79
CA LEU A 230 -30.67 -0.88 -41.94
C LEU A 230 -30.61 -1.71 -43.22
N GLY A 231 -30.62 -3.03 -43.11
CA GLY A 231 -30.55 -3.97 -44.24
C GLY A 231 -31.91 -4.33 -44.86
N TYR A 232 -33.02 -3.82 -44.32
CA TYR A 232 -34.39 -3.98 -44.82
C TYR A 232 -34.93 -2.66 -45.37
#